data_AF-A0A2I1RCE0-F1
#
_entry.id   AF-A0A2I1RCE0-F1
#
_cell.length_a   1.000
_cell.length_b   1.000
_cell.length_c   1.000
_cell.angle_alpha   90.00
_cell.angle_beta   90.00
_cell.angle_gamma   90.00
#
_symmetry.space_group_name_H-M   'P 1'
#
loop_
_entity.id
_entity.type
_entity.pdbx_description
1 polymer ?
#
loop_
_entity_poly.entity_id
_entity_poly.type
_entity_poly.pdbx_seq_one_letter_code
_entity_poly.pdbx_strand_id
1 'polypeptide(L)'
;MNVVIDAFLSAASGGDPDAMIALLTDDCVRVADPSLVPPGTSAVVAGARAVAEETRLFADRIRASTPMWLGGRRFHVIAPGGRGLAVIEVETIGGRVARIEMGA
;
A
#
# COMPACT_ATOMS: atom_id res chain seq x y z
N MET A 1 -4.56 7.89 -14.11
CA MET A 1 -5.33 6.89 -13.35
C MET A 1 -4.61 5.57 -13.56
N ASN A 2 -4.19 4.86 -12.52
CA ASN A 2 -3.65 3.51 -12.69
C ASN A 2 -4.64 2.53 -12.07
N VAL A 3 -5.46 1.93 -12.93
CA VAL A 3 -6.59 1.07 -12.53
C VAL A 3 -6.17 -0.05 -11.59
N VAL A 4 -4.95 -0.58 -11.74
CA VAL A 4 -4.41 -1.67 -10.91
C VAL A 4 -4.15 -1.18 -9.48
N ILE A 5 -3.56 0.01 -9.34
CA ILE A 5 -3.28 0.61 -8.02
C ILE A 5 -4.59 0.91 -7.30
N ASP A 6 -5.56 1.49 -8.01
CA ASP A 6 -6.87 1.82 -7.45
C ASP A 6 -7.61 0.54 -7.01
N ALA A 7 -7.57 -0.52 -7.82
CA ALA A 7 -8.14 -1.83 -7.47
C ALA A 7 -7.45 -2.46 -6.26
N PHE A 8 -6.12 -2.38 -6.18
CA PHE A 8 -5.36 -2.91 -5.05
C PHE A 8 -5.72 -2.18 -3.75
N LEU A 9 -5.75 -0.84 -3.76
CA LEU A 9 -6.11 -0.05 -2.59
C LEU A 9 -7.57 -0.28 -2.18
N SER A 10 -8.47 -0.47 -3.14
CA SER A 10 -9.85 -0.87 -2.88
C SER A 10 -9.92 -2.21 -2.14
N ALA A 11 -9.24 -3.26 -2.65
CA ALA A 11 -9.18 -4.57 -2.01
C ALA A 11 -8.57 -4.50 -0.60
N ALA A 12 -7.48 -3.75 -0.45
CA ALA A 12 -6.81 -3.54 0.83
C ALA A 12 -7.69 -2.80 1.85
N SER A 13 -8.44 -1.79 1.41
CA SER A 13 -9.37 -1.04 2.25
C SER A 13 -10.57 -1.89 2.72
N GLY A 14 -10.95 -2.90 1.94
CA GLY A 14 -11.98 -3.89 2.24
C GLY A 14 -11.47 -5.10 3.04
N GLY A 15 -10.15 -5.23 3.20
CA GLY A 15 -9.52 -6.32 3.95
C GLY A 15 -9.63 -7.69 3.26
N ASP A 16 -9.69 -7.73 1.93
CA ASP A 16 -9.77 -8.95 1.12
C ASP A 16 -8.35 -9.39 0.65
N PRO A 17 -7.70 -10.34 1.35
CA PRO A 17 -6.35 -10.75 1.01
C PRO A 17 -6.27 -11.53 -0.31
N ASP A 18 -7.31 -12.28 -0.68
CA ASP A 18 -7.29 -13.06 -1.93
C ASP A 18 -7.38 -12.12 -3.14
N ALA A 19 -8.21 -11.08 -3.05
CA ALA A 19 -8.26 -10.02 -4.06
C ALA A 19 -6.95 -9.23 -4.15
N MET A 20 -6.30 -8.96 -3.00
CA MET A 20 -4.96 -8.35 -3.00
C MET A 20 -3.93 -9.25 -3.70
N ILE A 21 -3.86 -10.53 -3.35
CA ILE A 21 -2.90 -11.48 -3.92
C ILE A 21 -3.05 -11.60 -5.44
N ALA A 22 -4.29 -11.56 -5.96
CA ALA A 22 -4.53 -11.55 -7.40
C ALA A 22 -3.85 -10.36 -8.12
N LEU A 23 -3.69 -9.23 -7.44
CA LEU A 23 -3.15 -7.99 -7.99
C LEU A 23 -1.64 -7.80 -7.76
N LEU A 24 -1.00 -8.60 -6.93
CA LEU A 24 0.42 -8.49 -6.58
C LEU A 24 1.29 -9.39 -7.47
N THR A 25 2.50 -8.98 -7.82
CA THR A 25 3.51 -9.92 -8.31
C THR A 25 3.89 -10.89 -7.20
N ASP A 26 4.30 -12.11 -7.56
CA ASP A 26 4.59 -13.16 -6.58
C ASP A 26 5.71 -12.74 -5.60
N ASP A 27 6.66 -11.94 -6.10
CA ASP A 27 7.81 -11.37 -5.41
C ASP A 27 7.58 -9.95 -4.87
N CYS A 28 6.33 -9.46 -4.85
CA CYS A 28 6.02 -8.08 -4.46
C CYS A 28 6.64 -7.74 -3.09
N VAL A 29 7.19 -6.53 -2.98
CA VAL A 29 7.82 -6.04 -1.74
C VAL A 29 7.10 -4.80 -1.22
N ARG A 30 6.80 -4.79 0.07
CA ARG A 30 6.39 -3.60 0.83
C ARG A 30 7.56 -3.13 1.68
N VAL A 31 7.93 -1.86 1.54
CA VAL A 31 8.88 -1.16 2.40
C VAL A 31 8.15 -0.02 3.08
N ALA A 32 8.15 0.03 4.41
CA ALA A 32 7.64 1.15 5.17
C ALA A 32 8.74 1.79 6.01
N ASP A 33 8.66 3.10 6.17
CA ASP A 33 9.39 3.81 7.21
C ASP A 33 9.09 3.15 8.58
N PRO A 34 10.13 2.80 9.37
CA PRO A 34 9.95 2.17 10.67
C PRO A 34 9.04 2.94 11.64
N SER A 35 8.91 4.26 11.48
CA SER A 35 8.01 5.10 12.30
C SER A 35 6.53 4.86 12.00
N LEU A 36 6.19 4.26 10.86
CA LEU A 36 4.81 3.99 10.44
C LEU A 36 4.26 2.64 10.92
N VAL A 37 5.16 1.76 11.39
CA VAL A 37 4.82 0.40 11.85
C VAL A 37 5.01 0.25 13.36
N PRO A 38 4.21 -0.59 14.04
CA PRO A 38 4.41 -0.86 15.45
C PRO A 38 5.79 -1.47 15.75
N PRO A 39 6.38 -1.21 16.93
CA PRO A 39 7.63 -1.85 17.35
C PRO A 39 7.57 -3.37 17.22
N GLY A 40 8.62 -3.98 16.67
CA GLY A 40 8.68 -5.43 16.42
C GLY A 40 8.01 -5.90 15.13
N THR A 41 7.37 -5.00 14.37
CA THR A 41 6.81 -5.30 13.04
C THR A 41 7.90 -5.10 11.98
N SER A 42 7.95 -5.97 10.97
CA SER A 42 8.93 -5.81 9.89
C SER A 42 8.61 -4.60 9.01
N ALA A 43 9.59 -3.70 8.88
CA ALA A 43 9.54 -2.58 7.94
C ALA A 43 9.51 -3.06 6.49
N VAL A 44 10.14 -4.20 6.20
CA VAL A 44 10.22 -4.80 4.86
C VAL A 44 9.49 -6.15 4.86
N VAL A 45 8.53 -6.33 3.97
CA VAL A 45 7.78 -7.58 3.78
C VAL A 45 7.85 -7.95 2.31
N ALA A 46 8.20 -9.20 2.02
CA ALA A 46 8.36 -9.71 0.66
C ALA A 46 7.44 -10.91 0.41
N GLY A 47 6.93 -10.98 -0.81
CA GLY A 47 6.03 -12.03 -1.29
C GLY A 47 4.57 -11.61 -1.23
N ALA A 48 3.81 -11.88 -2.30
CA ALA A 48 2.41 -11.47 -2.45
C ALA A 48 1.54 -11.80 -1.23
N ARG A 49 1.65 -13.04 -0.72
CA ARG A 49 0.85 -13.49 0.42
C ARG A 49 1.21 -12.74 1.70
N ALA A 50 2.50 -12.62 2.02
CA ALA A 50 2.94 -11.93 3.23
C ALA A 50 2.56 -10.44 3.19
N VAL A 51 2.71 -9.80 2.03
CA VAL A 51 2.30 -8.40 1.82
C VAL A 51 0.79 -8.24 2.02
N ALA A 52 -0.04 -9.13 1.47
CA ALA A 52 -1.49 -9.04 1.61
C ALA A 52 -1.97 -9.24 3.06
N GLU A 53 -1.43 -10.24 3.75
CA GLU A 53 -1.78 -10.53 5.15
C GLU A 53 -1.43 -9.36 6.08
N GLU A 54 -0.23 -8.79 5.95
CA GLU A 54 0.17 -7.61 6.72
C GLU A 54 -0.65 -6.37 6.36
N THR A 55 -0.89 -6.16 5.06
CA THR A 55 -1.66 -4.99 4.60
C THR A 55 -3.08 -4.98 5.16
N ARG A 56 -3.71 -6.15 5.35
CA ARG A 56 -5.03 -6.29 5.94
C ARG A 56 -5.12 -5.69 7.36
N LEU A 57 -4.03 -5.71 8.12
CA LEU A 57 -3.97 -5.11 9.48
C LEU A 57 -4.17 -3.59 9.45
N PHE A 58 -4.02 -2.95 8.30
CA PHE A 58 -4.07 -1.50 8.13
C PHE A 58 -5.30 -1.02 7.32
N ALA A 59 -6.29 -1.89 7.07
CA ALA A 59 -7.47 -1.57 6.24
C ALA A 59 -8.14 -0.23 6.61
N ASP A 60 -8.27 0.06 7.91
CA ASP A 60 -8.85 1.30 8.43
C ASP A 60 -8.06 2.54 8.02
N ARG A 61 -6.72 2.46 8.02
CA ARG A 61 -5.85 3.56 7.57
C ARG A 61 -5.92 3.72 6.06
N ILE A 62 -6.00 2.62 5.31
CA ILE A 62 -6.08 2.63 3.85
C ILE A 62 -7.40 3.24 3.38
N ARG A 63 -8.50 3.08 4.13
CA ARG A 63 -9.77 3.81 3.85
C ARG A 63 -9.64 5.33 3.91
N ALA A 64 -8.66 5.85 4.63
CA ALA A 64 -8.33 7.28 4.67
C ALA A 64 -7.26 7.68 3.62
N SER A 65 -6.99 6.81 2.63
CA SER A 65 -6.08 7.10 1.52
C SER A 65 -6.74 8.00 0.49
N THR A 66 -6.02 9.00 0.00
CA THR A 66 -6.46 9.89 -1.08
C THR A 66 -5.34 10.04 -2.11
N PRO A 67 -5.64 9.97 -3.43
CA PRO A 67 -4.64 10.22 -4.45
C PRO A 67 -4.17 11.68 -4.41
N MET A 68 -2.86 11.89 -4.51
CA MET A 68 -2.22 13.20 -4.51
C MET A 68 -1.18 13.31 -5.62
N TRP A 69 -0.96 14.54 -6.09
CA TRP A 69 0.12 14.87 -7.01
C TRP A 69 1.20 15.68 -6.30
N LEU A 70 2.44 15.24 -6.43
CA LEU A 70 3.61 15.96 -5.90
C LEU A 70 4.71 15.93 -6.96
N GLY A 71 5.18 17.11 -7.39
CA GLY A 71 6.25 17.21 -8.38
C GLY A 71 5.98 16.47 -9.70
N GLY A 72 4.71 16.43 -10.16
CA GLY A 72 4.32 15.73 -11.39
C GLY A 72 4.23 14.20 -11.27
N ARG A 73 4.49 13.64 -10.09
CA ARG A 73 4.32 12.22 -9.78
C ARG A 73 3.04 12.00 -8.98
N ARG A 74 2.40 10.84 -9.17
CA ARG A 74 1.19 10.45 -8.41
C ARG A 74 1.61 9.64 -7.19
N PHE A 75 1.02 9.98 -6.06
CA PHE A 75 1.15 9.27 -4.79
C PHE A 75 -0.23 9.02 -4.20
N HIS A 76 -0.29 8.16 -3.20
CA HIS A 76 -1.43 8.07 -2.30
C HIS A 76 -1.02 8.58 -0.93
N VAL A 77 -1.89 9.33 -0.26
CA VAL A 77 -1.61 9.84 1.09
C VAL A 77 -2.64 9.30 2.04
N ILE A 78 -2.20 8.67 3.12
CA ILE A 78 -3.06 8.32 4.26
C ILE A 78 -3.13 9.54 5.17
N ALA A 79 -4.31 10.11 5.35
CA ALA A 79 -4.51 11.31 6.17
C ALA A 79 -5.78 11.25 7.05
N PRO A 80 -5.85 10.36 8.06
CA PRO A 80 -6.99 10.30 8.96
C PRO A 80 -7.19 11.64 9.68
N GLY A 81 -8.41 12.17 9.64
CA GLY A 81 -8.74 13.49 10.21
C GLY A 81 -8.07 14.68 9.49
N GLY A 82 -7.61 14.49 8.25
CA GLY A 82 -6.96 15.55 7.45
C GLY A 82 -5.50 15.82 7.81
N ARG A 83 -4.88 14.98 8.65
CA ARG A 83 -3.45 15.07 9.02
C ARG A 83 -2.68 13.96 8.34
N GLY A 84 -1.68 14.33 7.54
CA GLY A 84 -0.82 13.37 6.85
C GLY A 84 -0.15 12.41 7.83
N LEU A 85 -0.30 11.12 7.58
CA LEU A 85 0.34 10.04 8.32
C LEU A 85 1.39 9.35 7.46
N ALA A 86 1.09 9.09 6.19
CA ALA A 86 2.01 8.41 5.29
C ALA A 86 1.77 8.80 3.82
N VAL A 87 2.85 8.86 3.05
CA VAL A 87 2.87 8.89 1.60
C VAL A 87 3.17 7.49 1.09
N ILE A 88 2.38 7.00 0.14
CA ILE A 88 2.49 5.69 -0.48
C ILE A 88 2.84 5.89 -1.94
N GLU A 89 3.94 5.27 -2.35
CA GLU A 89 4.32 5.09 -3.73
C GLU A 89 4.12 3.62 -4.12
N VAL A 90 3.56 3.40 -5.31
CA VAL A 90 3.27 2.05 -5.81
C VAL A 90 3.81 1.91 -7.22
N GLU A 91 4.65 0.90 -7.43
CA GLU A 91 5.17 0.54 -8.73
C GLU A 91 4.45 -0.71 -9.25
N THR A 92 4.19 -0.72 -10.56
CA THR A 92 3.52 -1.85 -11.23
C THR A 92 4.38 -2.43 -12.33
N ILE A 93 4.44 -3.76 -12.42
CA ILE A 93 5.11 -4.51 -13.49
C ILE A 93 4.07 -5.44 -14.12
N GLY A 94 3.94 -5.40 -15.45
CA GLY A 94 3.03 -6.29 -16.18
C GLY A 94 1.55 -6.18 -15.76
N GLY A 95 1.12 -5.03 -15.25
CA GLY A 95 -0.24 -4.83 -14.76
C GLY A 95 -0.53 -5.40 -13.37
N ARG A 96 0.51 -5.72 -12.58
CA ARG A 96 0.41 -6.13 -11.17
C ARG A 96 1.27 -5.22 -10.31
N VAL A 97 0.92 -5.06 -9.03
CA VAL A 97 1.70 -4.30 -8.04
C VAL A 97 2.97 -5.09 -7.70
N ALA A 98 4.13 -4.47 -7.89
CA ALA A 98 5.42 -5.10 -7.65
C ALA A 98 6.15 -4.51 -6.43
N ARG A 99 5.91 -3.23 -6.14
CA ARG A 99 6.55 -2.54 -5.02
C ARG A 99 5.62 -1.52 -4.40
N ILE A 100 5.64 -1.46 -3.07
CA ILE A 100 4.93 -0.48 -2.26
C ILE A 100 5.95 0.17 -1.32
N GLU A 101 6.15 1.47 -1.46
CA GLU A 101 6.99 2.25 -0.54
C GLU A 101 6.11 3.19 0.30
N MET A 102 6.37 3.25 1.60
CA MET A 102 5.62 4.09 2.54
C MET A 102 6.59 4.99 3.30
N GLY A 103 6.47 6.30 3.15
CA GLY A 103 7.24 7.31 3.89
C GLY A 103 6.33 8.17 4.78
N ALA A 104 6.87 8.77 5.83
CA ALA A 104 6.15 9.73 6.69
C ALA A 104 6.05 11.12 6.05
#